data_AF-A0A932CG21-F1
#
_entry.id   AF-A0A932CG21-F1
#
_cell.length_a   1.000
_cell.length_b   1.000
_cell.length_c   1.000
_cell.angle_alpha   90.00
_cell.angle_beta   90.00
_cell.angle_gamma   90.00
#
_symmetry.space_group_name_H-M   'P 1'
#
loop_
_entity.id
_entity.type
_entity.pdbx_description
1 polymer ?
#
loop_
_entity_poly.entity_id
_entity_poly.type
_entity_poly.pdbx_seq_one_letter_code
_entity_poly.pdbx_strand_id
1 'polypeptide(L)'
;MNDIQQADRIAEKLRRKPYRLLTNDCLTKSLRLKRACRDRGIEAKVVACLGLGRARLFGRWLTIPVIHGWGEVGGQRIETSRPLGAAGLWGIVPVKVRPVICLKF
;
A
#
# COMPACT_ATOMS: atom_id res chain seq x y z
N MET A 1 -16.07 -16.77 6.43
CA MET A 1 -15.54 -15.38 6.33
C MET A 1 -14.69 -15.32 5.08
N ASN A 2 -15.00 -14.45 4.12
CA ASN A 2 -14.34 -14.41 2.82
C ASN A 2 -12.85 -14.03 2.97
N ASP A 3 -11.97 -14.59 2.15
CA ASP A 3 -10.54 -14.29 2.07
C ASP A 3 -10.25 -12.79 2.00
N ILE A 4 -11.07 -12.03 1.28
CA ILE A 4 -10.96 -10.57 1.20
C ILE A 4 -11.17 -9.91 2.58
N GLN A 5 -12.17 -10.36 3.34
CA GLN A 5 -12.45 -9.83 4.68
C GLN A 5 -11.34 -10.20 5.67
N GLN A 6 -10.76 -11.39 5.53
CA GLN A 6 -9.59 -11.80 6.31
C GLN A 6 -8.37 -10.94 5.98
N ALA A 7 -8.09 -10.74 4.69
CA ALA A 7 -7.00 -9.91 4.21
C ALA A 7 -7.15 -8.45 4.68
N ASP A 8 -8.35 -7.88 4.64
CA ASP A 8 -8.58 -6.50 5.09
C ASP A 8 -8.39 -6.34 6.61
N ARG A 9 -8.79 -7.34 7.42
CA ARG A 9 -8.48 -7.35 8.87
C ARG A 9 -6.98 -7.39 9.15
N ILE A 10 -6.21 -8.14 8.36
CA ILE A 10 -4.75 -8.19 8.46
C ILE A 10 -4.16 -6.83 8.02
N ALA A 11 -4.64 -6.28 6.91
CA ALA A 11 -4.22 -4.98 6.39
C ALA A 11 -4.48 -3.86 7.39
N GLU A 12 -5.64 -3.85 8.05
CA GLU A 12 -6.00 -2.86 9.07
C GLU A 12 -5.00 -2.85 10.24
N LYS A 13 -4.59 -4.03 10.71
CA LYS A 13 -3.52 -4.14 11.73
C LYS A 13 -2.18 -3.57 11.23
N LEU A 14 -1.87 -3.74 9.94
CA LEU A 14 -0.64 -3.21 9.34
C LEU A 14 -0.71 -1.69 9.09
N ARG A 15 -1.88 -1.15 8.74
CA ARG A 15 -2.11 0.30 8.55
C ARG A 15 -1.82 1.09 9.81
N ARG A 16 -2.23 0.56 10.98
CA ARG A 16 -2.02 1.17 12.29
C ARG A 16 -0.55 1.22 12.73
N LYS A 17 0.34 0.43 12.13
CA LYS A 17 1.77 0.49 12.45
C LYS A 17 2.39 1.77 11.85
N PRO A 18 3.23 2.51 12.60
CA PRO A 18 3.78 3.79 12.17
C PRO A 18 4.64 3.64 10.92
N TYR A 19 4.39 4.46 9.90
CA TYR A 19 5.12 4.40 8.64
C TYR A 19 6.60 4.74 8.85
N ARG A 20 7.51 3.88 8.38
CA ARG A 20 8.97 4.11 8.38
C ARG A 20 9.49 3.91 6.96
N LEU A 21 10.23 4.88 6.42
CA LEU A 21 10.62 4.94 5.01
C LEU A 21 11.34 3.69 4.47
N LEU A 22 12.05 2.93 5.32
CA LEU A 22 12.86 1.78 4.91
C LEU A 22 12.46 0.44 5.53
N THR A 23 11.59 0.43 6.55
CA THR A 23 11.30 -0.78 7.35
C THR A 23 9.81 -0.99 7.64
N ASN A 24 8.98 0.01 7.31
CA ASN A 24 7.54 -0.06 7.49
C ASN A 24 6.82 0.82 6.48
N ASP A 25 7.31 0.80 5.24
CA ASP A 25 6.75 1.48 4.09
C ASP A 25 5.64 0.64 3.42
N CYS A 26 5.08 1.16 2.32
CA CYS A 26 4.04 0.53 1.54
C CYS A 26 4.43 -0.86 0.99
N LEU A 27 5.68 -1.08 0.60
CA LEU A 27 6.17 -2.37 0.06
C LEU A 27 6.37 -3.39 1.18
N THR A 28 7.08 -2.99 2.24
CA THR A 28 7.37 -3.86 3.37
C THR A 28 6.07 -4.32 4.05
N LYS A 29 5.08 -3.43 4.18
CA LYS A 29 3.76 -3.80 4.71
C LYS A 29 2.98 -4.71 3.77
N SER A 30 3.07 -4.51 2.46
CA SER A 30 2.41 -5.40 1.48
C SER A 30 3.03 -6.80 1.48
N LEU A 31 4.35 -6.92 1.62
CA LEU A 31 5.02 -8.21 1.81
C LEU A 31 4.58 -8.90 3.10
N ARG A 32 4.40 -8.15 4.20
CA ARG A 32 3.86 -8.69 5.46
C ARG A 32 2.41 -9.16 5.31
N LEU A 33 1.58 -8.43 4.56
CA LEU A 33 0.22 -8.87 4.24
C LEU A 33 0.27 -10.20 3.47
N LYS A 34 1.09 -10.30 2.42
CA LYS A 34 1.25 -11.54 1.66
C LYS A 34 1.66 -12.73 2.52
N ARG A 35 2.66 -12.56 3.39
CA ARG A 35 3.09 -13.61 4.33
C ARG A 35 1.95 -14.03 5.26
N ALA A 36 1.26 -13.06 5.88
CA ALA A 36 0.17 -13.34 6.79
C ALA A 36 -1.07 -13.97 6.11
N CYS A 37 -1.32 -13.67 4.83
CA CYS A 37 -2.34 -14.33 4.02
C CYS A 37 -1.93 -15.77 3.70
N ARG A 38 -0.67 -15.98 3.28
CA ARG A 38 -0.12 -17.31 2.99
C ARG A 38 -0.19 -18.25 4.19
N ASP A 39 0.12 -17.75 5.40
CA ASP A 39 0.03 -18.53 6.64
C ASP A 39 -1.41 -18.96 6.98
N ARG A 40 -2.42 -18.41 6.28
CA ARG A 40 -3.85 -18.74 6.41
C ARG A 40 -4.42 -19.44 5.18
N GLY A 41 -3.57 -19.84 4.24
CA GLY A 41 -4.01 -20.47 2.97
C GLY A 41 -4.62 -19.50 1.97
N ILE A 42 -4.48 -18.19 2.17
CA ILE A 42 -5.02 -17.16 1.27
C ILE A 42 -3.95 -16.77 0.24
N GLU A 43 -4.26 -16.92 -1.05
CA GLU A 43 -3.39 -16.45 -2.12
C GLU A 43 -3.38 -14.91 -2.16
N ALA A 44 -2.19 -14.34 -2.06
CA ALA A 44 -1.97 -12.90 -2.13
C ALA A 44 -0.75 -12.60 -3.00
N LYS A 45 -0.87 -11.56 -3.83
CA LYS A 45 0.23 -11.02 -4.64
C LYS A 45 0.62 -9.66 -4.08
N VAL A 46 1.88 -9.28 -4.18
CA VAL A 46 2.28 -7.91 -3.93
C VAL A 46 2.49 -7.23 -5.26
N VAL A 47 1.95 -6.02 -5.39
CA VAL A 47 2.20 -5.16 -6.52
C VAL A 47 3.04 -3.99 -6.05
N ALA A 48 4.21 -3.83 -6.64
CA ALA A 48 5.01 -2.62 -6.53
C ALA A 48 4.78 -1.77 -7.76
N CYS A 49 4.63 -0.47 -7.59
CA CYS A 49 4.61 0.47 -8.69
C CYS A 49 5.52 1.68 -8.47
N LEU A 50 6.07 2.17 -9.56
CA LEU A 50 6.52 3.56 -9.65
C LEU A 50 5.36 4.34 -10.27
N GLY A 51 4.83 5.30 -9.51
CA GLY A 51 3.68 6.10 -9.92
C GLY A 51 3.93 7.58 -9.76
N LEU A 52 2.93 8.37 -10.15
CA LEU A 52 2.91 9.81 -9.93
C LEU A 52 1.92 10.16 -8.83
N GLY A 53 2.40 10.94 -7.85
CA GLY A 53 1.61 11.42 -6.72
C GLY A 53 1.67 12.93 -6.62
N ARG A 54 0.54 13.55 -6.24
CA ARG A 54 0.50 14.99 -5.98
C ARG A 54 0.97 15.24 -4.55
N ALA A 55 2.06 15.99 -4.41
CA ALA A 55 2.68 16.34 -3.13
C ALA A 55 2.74 17.87 -2.97
N ARG A 56 2.66 18.35 -1.73
CA ARG A 56 2.84 19.78 -1.43
C ARG A 56 4.28 20.04 -1.01
N LEU A 57 5.09 20.57 -1.92
CA LEU A 57 6.49 20.96 -1.70
C LEU A 57 6.62 22.48 -1.77
N PHE A 58 7.28 23.09 -0.78
CA PHE A 58 7.47 24.55 -0.69
C PHE A 58 6.18 25.36 -0.90
N GLY A 59 5.07 24.88 -0.33
CA GLY A 59 3.75 25.51 -0.46
C GLY A 59 3.03 25.28 -1.79
N ARG A 60 3.70 24.73 -2.82
CA ARG A 60 3.13 24.45 -4.14
C ARG A 60 2.78 22.98 -4.30
N TRP A 61 1.76 22.68 -5.11
CA TRP A 61 1.41 21.31 -5.47
C TRP A 61 2.22 20.87 -6.69
N LEU A 62 3.09 19.89 -6.49
CA LEU A 62 3.90 19.29 -7.55
C LEU A 62 3.51 17.83 -7.74
N THR A 63 3.59 17.35 -8.97
CA THR A 63 3.47 15.93 -9.30
C THR A 63 4.86 15.35 -9.27
N ILE A 64 5.10 14.41 -8.35
CA ILE A 64 6.42 13.78 -8.16
C ILE A 64 6.32 12.28 -8.37
N PRO A 65 7.42 11.62 -8.78
CA PRO A 65 7.50 10.17 -8.75
C PRO A 65 7.42 9.67 -7.31
N VAL A 66 6.65 8.61 -7.10
CA VAL A 66 6.48 7.94 -5.80
C VAL A 66 6.50 6.44 -6.01
N ILE A 67 7.26 5.77 -5.15
CA ILE A 67 7.21 4.32 -5.03
C ILE A 67 6.00 3.98 -4.17
N HIS A 68 5.13 3.11 -4.68
CA HIS A 68 3.96 2.65 -3.98
C HIS A 68 3.84 1.13 -4.06
N GLY A 69 3.18 0.53 -3.07
CA GLY A 69 2.97 -0.91 -3.03
C GLY A 69 1.66 -1.27 -2.35
N TRP A 70 0.98 -2.28 -2.86
CA TRP A 70 -0.24 -2.86 -2.29
C TRP A 70 -0.25 -4.38 -2.40
N GLY A 71 -1.16 -5.03 -1.67
CA GLY A 71 -1.45 -6.45 -1.85
C GLY A 71 -2.66 -6.64 -2.77
N GLU A 72 -2.66 -7.68 -3.61
CA GLU A 72 -3.84 -8.15 -4.35
C GLU A 72 -4.31 -9.49 -3.77
N VAL A 73 -5.59 -9.57 -3.39
CA VAL A 73 -6.23 -10.80 -2.90
C VAL A 73 -7.52 -10.99 -3.68
N GLY A 74 -7.71 -12.14 -4.32
CA GLY A 74 -8.89 -12.40 -5.15
C GLY A 74 -9.09 -11.36 -6.27
N GLY A 75 -7.99 -10.82 -6.82
CA GLY A 75 -8.01 -9.75 -7.84
C GLY A 75 -8.32 -8.35 -7.31
N GLN A 76 -8.54 -8.18 -6.00
CA GLN A 76 -8.83 -6.88 -5.39
C GLN A 76 -7.60 -6.25 -4.72
N ARG A 77 -7.43 -4.94 -4.90
CA ARG A 77 -6.39 -4.15 -4.26
C ARG A 77 -6.68 -3.94 -2.77
N ILE A 78 -5.73 -4.34 -1.94
CA ILE A 78 -5.72 -4.17 -0.48
C ILE A 78 -4.60 -3.22 -0.10
N GLU A 79 -4.96 -2.02 0.35
CA GLU A 79 -4.01 -1.02 0.83
C GLU A 79 -3.49 -1.34 2.23
N THR A 80 -2.17 -1.28 2.41
CA THR A 80 -1.50 -1.55 3.70
C THR A 80 -0.70 -0.37 4.23
N SER A 81 -0.46 0.63 3.38
CA SER A 81 0.51 1.71 3.62
C SER A 81 0.15 2.60 4.82
N ARG A 82 -1.09 3.12 4.86
CA ARG A 82 -1.61 4.04 5.88
C ARG A 82 -3.11 3.82 6.11
N PRO A 83 -3.70 4.36 7.20
CA PRO A 83 -5.15 4.41 7.35
C PRO A 83 -5.79 5.00 6.09
N LEU A 84 -6.93 4.45 5.67
CA LEU A 84 -7.64 4.92 4.49
C LEU A 84 -8.03 6.40 4.68
N GLY A 85 -7.73 7.22 3.67
CA GLY A 85 -7.99 8.68 3.72
C GLY A 85 -6.92 9.51 4.45
N ALA A 86 -5.94 8.90 5.12
CA ALA A 86 -4.87 9.66 5.78
C ALA A 86 -3.84 10.18 4.78
N ALA A 87 -3.47 11.46 4.94
CA ALA A 87 -2.43 12.08 4.14
C ALA A 87 -1.04 11.51 4.46
N GLY A 88 -0.24 11.39 3.41
CA GLY A 88 1.18 11.10 3.40
C GLY A 88 2.01 12.14 4.15
N LEU A 89 3.29 11.84 4.39
CA LEU A 89 4.28 12.91 4.51
C LEU A 89 4.15 13.74 3.21
N TRP A 90 4.11 15.08 3.30
CA TRP A 90 3.89 15.96 2.14
C TRP A 90 2.47 15.96 1.53
N GLY A 91 1.46 15.41 2.23
CA GLY A 91 0.06 15.49 1.79
C GLY A 91 -0.37 14.45 0.75
N ILE A 92 0.50 13.48 0.40
CA ILE A 92 0.24 12.50 -0.66
C ILE A 92 -0.76 11.44 -0.16
N VAL A 93 -1.89 11.29 -0.84
CA VAL A 93 -2.86 10.22 -0.52
C VAL A 93 -2.53 8.97 -1.35
N PRO A 94 -2.14 7.83 -0.75
CA PRO A 94 -1.64 6.65 -1.48
C PRO A 94 -2.64 6.04 -2.48
N VAL A 95 -3.94 6.14 -2.19
CA VAL A 95 -5.00 5.65 -3.09
C VAL A 95 -5.07 6.42 -4.42
N LYS A 96 -4.49 7.62 -4.49
CA LYS A 96 -4.50 8.47 -5.70
C LYS A 96 -3.26 8.29 -6.58
N VAL A 97 -2.31 7.43 -6.21
CA VAL A 97 -1.11 7.18 -7.02
C VAL A 97 -1.52 6.47 -8.31
N ARG A 98 -1.26 7.11 -9.45
CA ARG A 98 -1.44 6.49 -10.77
C ARG A 98 -0.20 5.65 -11.08
N PRO A 99 -0.31 4.32 -11.19
CA PRO A 99 0.83 3.49 -11.55
C PRO A 99 1.29 3.81 -12.97
N VAL A 100 2.60 3.92 -13.16
CA VAL A 100 3.24 4.04 -14.49
C VAL A 100 3.91 2.72 -14.86
N ILE A 101 4.60 2.10 -13.90
CA ILE A 101 5.21 0.77 -14.02
C ILE A 101 4.72 -0.09 -12.86
N CYS A 102 4.28 -1.32 -13.12
CA CYS A 102 3.82 -2.27 -12.10
C CYS A 102 4.56 -3.61 -12.21
N LEU A 103 5.02 -4.13 -11.08
CA LEU A 103 5.57 -5.48 -10.95
C LEU A 103 4.70 -6.27 -9.95
N LYS A 104 4.28 -7.47 -10.34
CA LYS A 104 3.48 -8.38 -9.49
C LYS A 104 4.33 -9.56 -9.05
N PHE A 105 4.34 -9.89 -7.76
CA PHE A 105 5.14 -10.98 -7.21
C PHE A 105 4.45 -11.73 -6.07
#